data_AF-A0A8T3WW15-F1
#
_entry.id   AF-A0A8T3WW15-F1
#
_cell.length_a   1.000
_cell.length_b   1.000
_cell.length_c   1.000
_cell.angle_alpha   90.00
_cell.angle_beta   90.00
_cell.angle_gamma   90.00
#
_symmetry.space_group_name_H-M   'P 1'
#
loop_
_entity.id
_entity.type
_entity.pdbx_description
1 polymer ?
#
loop_
_entity_poly.entity_id
_entity_poly.type
_entity_poly.pdbx_seq_one_letter_code
_entity_poly.pdbx_strand_id
1 'polypeptide(L)'
;MASTEIWVTSVLSIIFSVVAAYIAIAFLLPMVRALVKEVIEENNAVAGFMSILVIVIYILLFKNVIRILTSESLNAGAEGGKSALSYLIVLDPGIAILDQLLPYIGWVLLGALIAFGLRHYFKK
;
A
#
# COMPACT_ATOMS: atom_id res chain seq x y z
N MET A 1 33.31 0.98 -6.13
CA MET A 1 32.85 1.05 -4.73
C MET A 1 31.41 1.57 -4.59
N ALA A 2 30.94 2.48 -5.45
CA ALA A 2 29.56 3.01 -5.41
C ALA A 2 28.42 1.97 -5.64
N SER A 3 28.65 0.90 -6.41
CA SER A 3 27.61 -0.10 -6.74
C SER A 3 27.14 -0.93 -5.54
N THR A 4 28.06 -1.33 -4.65
CA THR A 4 27.73 -2.14 -3.46
C THR A 4 26.94 -1.34 -2.42
N GLU A 5 27.29 -0.08 -2.21
CA GLU A 5 26.59 0.81 -1.27
C GLU A 5 25.14 1.03 -1.70
N ILE A 6 24.90 1.30 -2.98
CA ILE A 6 23.55 1.48 -3.54
C ILE A 6 22.70 0.22 -3.36
N TRP A 7 23.27 -0.96 -3.60
CA TRP A 7 22.59 -2.24 -3.39
C TRP A 7 22.19 -2.43 -1.92
N VAL A 8 23.12 -2.18 -0.99
CA VAL A 8 22.87 -2.30 0.45
C VAL A 8 21.80 -1.31 0.92
N THR A 9 21.87 -0.05 0.49
CA THR A 9 20.86 0.97 0.82
C THR A 9 19.47 0.61 0.30
N SER A 10 19.40 0.01 -0.90
CA SER A 10 18.12 -0.40 -1.49
C SER A 10 17.49 -1.59 -0.76
N VAL A 11 18.30 -2.58 -0.39
CA VAL A 11 17.84 -3.70 0.45
C VAL A 11 17.35 -3.20 1.81
N LEU A 12 18.09 -2.28 2.45
CA LEU A 12 17.67 -1.66 3.71
C LEU A 12 16.35 -0.89 3.53
N SER A 13 16.18 -0.13 2.45
CA SER A 13 14.94 0.61 2.16
C SER A 13 13.72 -0.31 2.01
N ILE A 14 13.89 -1.46 1.37
CA ILE A 14 12.84 -2.50 1.27
C ILE A 14 12.51 -3.04 2.66
N ILE A 15 13.52 -3.39 3.46
CA ILE A 15 13.33 -3.87 4.84
C ILE A 15 12.56 -2.83 5.67
N PHE A 16 12.97 -1.56 5.64
CA PHE A 16 12.27 -0.48 6.35
C PHE A 16 10.83 -0.30 5.86
N SER A 17 10.57 -0.44 4.56
CA SER A 17 9.21 -0.35 4.01
C SER A 17 8.32 -1.49 4.53
N VAL A 18 8.84 -2.72 4.61
CA VAL A 18 8.12 -3.87 5.17
C VAL A 18 7.85 -3.66 6.66
N VAL A 19 8.84 -3.18 7.42
CA VAL A 19 8.67 -2.87 8.84
C VAL A 19 7.62 -1.76 9.04
N ALA A 20 7.65 -0.71 8.23
CA ALA A 20 6.66 0.36 8.29
C ALA A 20 5.24 -0.13 7.99
N ALA A 21 5.07 -0.99 6.97
CA ALA A 21 3.78 -1.61 6.67
C ALA A 21 3.30 -2.52 7.81
N TYR A 22 4.19 -3.30 8.42
CA TYR A 22 3.86 -4.08 9.61
C TYR A 22 3.41 -3.20 10.77
N ILE A 23 4.11 -2.10 11.05
CA ILE A 23 3.71 -1.13 12.10
C ILE A 23 2.33 -0.55 11.79
N ALA A 24 2.05 -0.19 10.53
CA ALA A 24 0.74 0.30 10.13
C ALA A 24 -0.36 -0.75 10.39
N ILE A 25 -0.12 -2.01 10.05
CA ILE A 25 -1.08 -3.10 10.29
C ILE A 25 -1.26 -3.38 11.78
N ALA A 26 -0.18 -3.35 12.56
CA ALA A 26 -0.20 -3.70 13.97
C ALA A 26 -0.77 -2.60 14.88
N PHE A 27 -0.55 -1.32 14.54
CA PHE A 27 -0.91 -0.19 15.41
C PHE A 27 -1.99 0.72 14.81
N LEU A 28 -1.89 1.10 13.54
CA LEU A 28 -2.88 1.99 12.92
C LEU A 28 -4.19 1.23 12.63
N LEU A 29 -4.10 0.00 12.15
CA LEU A 29 -5.27 -0.79 11.76
C LEU A 29 -6.25 -1.05 12.93
N PRO A 30 -5.79 -1.42 14.15
CA PRO A 30 -6.70 -1.54 15.30
C PRO A 30 -7.34 -0.21 15.70
N MET A 31 -6.62 0.90 15.56
CA MET A 31 -7.14 2.24 15.87
C MET A 31 -8.24 2.65 14.87
N VAL A 32 -8.02 2.41 13.58
CA VAL A 32 -9.04 2.59 12.54
C VAL A 32 -10.23 1.66 12.76
N ARG A 33 -9.99 0.41 13.15
CA ARG A 33 -11.06 -0.54 13.48
C ARG A 33 -11.94 -0.05 14.62
N ALA A 34 -11.34 0.55 15.65
CA ALA A 34 -12.08 1.11 16.78
C ALA A 34 -13.01 2.25 16.31
N LEU A 35 -12.49 3.18 15.51
CA LEU A 35 -13.28 4.27 14.91
C LEU A 35 -14.40 3.76 14.00
N VAL A 36 -14.11 2.77 13.16
CA VAL A 36 -15.10 2.19 12.24
C VAL A 36 -16.19 1.45 13.01
N LYS A 37 -15.86 0.79 14.13
CA LYS A 37 -16.84 0.13 15.00
C LYS A 37 -17.83 1.10 15.65
N GLU A 38 -17.43 2.35 15.90
CA GLU A 38 -18.36 3.37 16.42
C GLU A 38 -19.43 3.75 15.40
N VAL A 39 -19.13 3.61 14.10
CA VAL A 39 -20.04 3.95 13.00
C VAL A 39 -20.78 2.72 12.45
N ILE A 40 -20.11 1.56 12.43
CA ILE A 40 -20.59 0.30 11.87
C ILE A 40 -20.70 -0.73 12.99
N GLU A 41 -21.92 -0.97 13.47
CA GLU A 41 -22.18 -1.97 14.53
C GLU A 41 -22.06 -3.42 14.03
N GLU A 42 -22.26 -3.64 12.72
CA GLU A 42 -22.25 -4.98 12.15
C GLU A 42 -20.81 -5.50 11.98
N ASN A 43 -20.43 -6.48 12.81
CA ASN A 43 -19.07 -7.06 12.82
C ASN A 43 -18.60 -7.57 11.44
N ASN A 44 -19.52 -8.09 10.61
CA ASN A 44 -19.19 -8.55 9.25
C ASN A 44 -18.80 -7.39 8.33
N ALA A 45 -19.51 -6.26 8.41
CA ALA A 45 -19.21 -5.07 7.62
C ALA A 45 -17.89 -4.42 8.08
N VAL A 46 -17.62 -4.38 9.38
CA VAL A 46 -16.33 -3.95 9.93
C VAL A 46 -15.20 -4.85 9.40
N ALA A 47 -15.38 -6.18 9.43
CA ALA A 47 -14.37 -7.10 8.93
C ALA A 47 -14.08 -6.90 7.43
N GLY A 48 -15.12 -6.67 6.61
CA GLY A 48 -14.98 -6.33 5.19
C GLY A 48 -14.27 -5.00 4.95
N PHE A 49 -14.56 -3.97 5.75
CA PHE A 49 -13.87 -2.69 5.66
C PHE A 49 -12.37 -2.82 6.00
N MET A 50 -12.07 -3.56 7.06
CA MET A 50 -10.68 -3.79 7.49
C MET A 50 -9.90 -4.64 6.47
N SER A 51 -10.53 -5.63 5.81
CA SER A 51 -9.85 -6.43 4.79
C SER A 51 -9.48 -5.61 3.56
N ILE A 52 -10.37 -4.70 3.11
CA ILE A 52 -10.07 -3.75 2.02
C ILE A 52 -8.90 -2.86 2.41
N LEU A 53 -8.86 -2.32 3.63
CA LEU A 53 -7.74 -1.51 4.11
C LEU A 53 -6.40 -2.27 4.11
N VAL A 54 -6.41 -3.53 4.55
CA VAL A 54 -5.20 -4.39 4.52
C VAL A 54 -4.74 -4.61 3.07
N ILE A 55 -5.66 -4.88 2.15
CA ILE A 55 -5.35 -5.02 0.72
C ILE A 55 -4.69 -3.74 0.18
N VAL A 56 -5.20 -2.56 0.53
CA VAL A 56 -4.62 -1.27 0.13
C VAL A 56 -3.19 -1.12 0.66
N ILE A 57 -2.94 -1.46 1.93
CA ILE A 57 -1.59 -1.39 2.52
C ILE A 57 -0.62 -2.30 1.77
N TYR A 58 -1.04 -3.53 1.42
CA TYR A 58 -0.20 -4.44 0.64
C TYR A 58 0.07 -3.93 -0.78
N ILE A 59 -0.93 -3.36 -1.45
CA ILE A 59 -0.76 -2.75 -2.77
C ILE A 59 0.26 -1.60 -2.71
N LEU A 60 0.17 -0.74 -1.70
CA LEU A 60 1.11 0.37 -1.49
C LEU A 60 2.52 -0.13 -1.19
N LEU A 61 2.66 -1.16 -0.35
CA LEU A 61 3.95 -1.80 -0.06
C LEU A 61 4.56 -2.38 -1.34
N PHE A 62 3.78 -3.14 -2.10
CA PHE A 62 4.23 -3.73 -3.37
C PHE A 62 4.68 -2.65 -4.35
N LYS A 63 3.89 -1.59 -4.53
CA LYS A 63 4.26 -0.43 -5.35
C LYS A 63 5.59 0.17 -4.90
N ASN A 64 5.77 0.41 -3.60
CA ASN A 64 6.99 1.03 -3.09
C ASN A 64 8.22 0.15 -3.30
N VAL A 65 8.08 -1.17 -3.10
CA VAL A 65 9.14 -2.14 -3.37
C VAL A 65 9.52 -2.14 -4.85
N ILE A 66 8.55 -2.19 -5.78
CA ILE A 66 8.87 -2.14 -7.21
C ILE A 66 9.54 -0.81 -7.58
N ARG A 67 9.07 0.32 -7.05
CA ARG A 67 9.69 1.64 -7.28
C ARG A 67 11.14 1.70 -6.78
N ILE A 68 11.44 1.09 -5.63
CA ILE A 68 12.82 1.00 -5.12
C ILE A 68 13.65 0.15 -6.08
N LEU A 69 13.12 -1.01 -6.52
CA LEU A 69 13.82 -1.94 -7.42
C LEU A 69 14.03 -1.38 -8.84
N THR A 70 13.14 -0.51 -9.33
CA THR A 70 13.26 0.14 -10.64
C THR A 70 13.94 1.51 -10.57
N SER A 71 14.32 1.98 -9.38
CA SER A 71 14.93 3.29 -9.21
C SER A 71 16.24 3.44 -9.98
N GLU A 72 16.45 4.64 -10.50
CA GLU A 72 17.59 4.97 -11.36
C GLU A 72 18.93 4.80 -10.63
N SER A 73 18.96 4.93 -9.30
CA SER A 73 20.15 4.69 -8.47
C SER A 73 20.63 3.24 -8.56
N LEU A 74 19.73 2.26 -8.45
CA LEU A 74 20.02 0.82 -8.59
C LEU A 74 20.45 0.45 -10.02
N ASN A 75 19.94 1.19 -11.01
CA ASN A 75 20.19 0.96 -12.43
C ASN A 75 21.46 1.68 -12.96
N ALA A 76 21.95 2.70 -12.25
CA ALA A 76 23.17 3.44 -12.58
C ALA A 76 24.47 2.69 -12.21
N GLY A 77 24.39 1.62 -11.40
CA GLY A 77 25.53 0.79 -11.01
C GLY A 77 25.91 -0.31 -12.02
N ALA A 78 25.17 -0.44 -13.13
CA ALA A 78 25.40 -1.46 -14.15
C ALA A 78 26.30 -0.90 -15.28
N GLU A 79 27.63 -0.99 -15.10
CA GLU A 79 28.58 -0.83 -16.20
C GLU A 79 28.26 -1.89 -17.28
N GLY A 80 27.66 -1.47 -18.40
CA GLY A 80 27.29 -2.39 -19.50
C GLY A 80 25.92 -2.18 -20.16
N GLY A 81 25.14 -1.17 -19.77
CA GLY A 81 24.01 -0.68 -20.56
C GLY A 81 22.74 -1.55 -20.56
N LYS A 82 22.66 -2.57 -19.69
CA LYS A 82 21.41 -3.28 -19.42
C LYS A 82 21.18 -3.31 -17.91
N SER A 83 20.25 -2.47 -17.46
CA SER A 83 19.72 -2.51 -16.10
C SER A 83 19.34 -3.95 -15.76
N ALA A 84 19.95 -4.50 -14.71
CA ALA A 84 19.71 -5.88 -14.27
C ALA A 84 18.25 -6.13 -13.83
N LEU A 85 17.44 -5.07 -13.72
CA LEU A 85 16.03 -5.11 -13.33
C LEU A 85 15.11 -4.48 -14.39
N SER A 86 15.61 -4.26 -15.62
CA SER A 86 14.85 -3.69 -16.74
C SER A 86 13.56 -4.45 -17.07
N TYR A 87 13.51 -5.76 -16.79
CA TYR A 87 12.30 -6.55 -16.97
C TYR A 87 11.16 -6.16 -16.02
N LEU A 88 11.46 -5.54 -14.88
CA LEU A 88 10.44 -5.02 -13.96
C LEU A 88 9.74 -3.76 -14.50
N ILE A 89 10.29 -3.08 -15.52
CA ILE A 89 9.64 -1.95 -16.21
C ILE A 89 8.30 -2.39 -16.83
N VAL A 90 8.13 -3.67 -17.17
CA VAL A 90 6.85 -4.21 -17.64
C VAL A 90 5.73 -4.09 -16.60
N LEU A 91 6.08 -3.88 -15.32
CA LEU A 91 5.13 -3.69 -14.22
C LEU A 91 4.70 -2.21 -14.06
N ASP A 92 5.39 -1.26 -14.68
CA ASP A 92 5.04 0.17 -14.61
C ASP A 92 3.60 0.47 -15.04
N PRO A 93 3.07 -0.11 -16.15
CA PRO A 93 1.65 0.05 -16.50
C PRO A 93 0.73 -0.48 -15.40
N GLY A 94 1.10 -1.59 -14.74
CA GLY A 94 0.34 -2.16 -13.62
C GLY A 94 0.33 -1.23 -12.41
N ILE A 95 1.47 -0.61 -12.10
CA ILE A 95 1.57 0.39 -11.02
C ILE A 95 0.74 1.64 -11.35
N ALA A 96 0.77 2.10 -12.60
CA ALA A 96 -0.02 3.24 -13.04
C ALA A 96 -1.53 2.98 -12.91
N ILE A 97 -1.98 1.76 -13.22
CA ILE A 97 -3.38 1.34 -13.01
C ILE A 97 -3.73 1.37 -11.51
N LEU A 98 -2.84 0.89 -10.63
CA LEU A 98 -3.04 0.94 -9.19
C LEU A 98 -3.13 2.38 -8.67
N ASP A 99 -2.33 3.29 -9.21
CA ASP A 99 -2.39 4.72 -8.88
C ASP A 99 -3.68 5.40 -9.31
N GLN A 100 -4.21 5.01 -10.47
CA GLN A 100 -5.52 5.47 -10.92
C GLN A 100 -6.65 4.87 -10.08
N LEU A 101 -6.50 3.64 -9.57
CA LEU A 101 -7.50 2.96 -8.73
C LEU A 101 -7.55 3.45 -7.29
N LEU A 102 -6.41 3.89 -6.74
CA LEU A 102 -6.28 4.30 -5.34
C LEU A 102 -7.32 5.35 -4.89
N PRO A 103 -7.57 6.43 -5.66
CA PRO A 103 -8.62 7.39 -5.35
C PRO A 103 -10.01 6.76 -5.29
N TYR A 104 -10.34 5.85 -6.21
CA TYR A 104 -11.64 5.17 -6.24
C TYR A 104 -11.82 4.26 -5.03
N ILE A 105 -10.77 3.57 -4.57
CA ILE A 105 -10.83 2.80 -3.33
C ILE A 105 -11.10 3.71 -2.13
N GLY A 106 -10.48 4.90 -2.09
CA GLY A 106 -10.78 5.92 -1.09
C GLY A 106 -12.25 6.34 -1.10
N TRP A 107 -12.82 6.60 -2.29
CA TRP A 107 -14.24 6.90 -2.45
C TRP A 107 -15.16 5.76 -2.03
N VAL A 108 -14.78 4.50 -2.32
CA VAL A 108 -15.54 3.30 -1.90
C VAL A 108 -15.53 3.17 -0.38
N LEU A 109 -14.39 3.38 0.27
CA LEU A 109 -14.29 3.36 1.74
C LEU A 109 -15.12 4.48 2.37
N LEU A 110 -15.03 5.71 1.85
CA LEU A 110 -15.83 6.85 2.31
C LEU A 110 -17.33 6.61 2.12
N GLY A 111 -17.72 6.14 0.94
CA GLY A 111 -19.10 5.82 0.61
C GLY A 111 -19.66 4.71 1.49
N ALA A 112 -18.88 3.66 1.78
CA ALA A 112 -19.26 2.63 2.72
C ALA A 112 -19.48 3.22 4.12
N LEU A 113 -18.54 4.03 4.60
CA LEU A 113 -18.61 4.64 5.94
C LEU A 113 -19.83 5.55 6.09
N ILE A 114 -20.15 6.35 5.06
CA ILE A 114 -21.35 7.19 5.01
C ILE A 114 -22.63 6.34 4.92
N ALA A 115 -22.67 5.34 4.05
CA ALA A 115 -23.85 4.49 3.88
C ALA A 115 -24.20 3.71 5.15
N PHE A 116 -23.20 3.14 5.83
CA PHE A 116 -23.39 2.47 7.11
C PHE A 116 -23.71 3.45 8.24
N GLY A 117 -23.08 4.63 8.28
CA GLY A 117 -23.37 5.68 9.25
C GLY A 117 -24.80 6.24 9.12
N LEU A 118 -25.26 6.50 7.90
CA LEU A 118 -26.65 6.92 7.63
C LEU A 118 -27.64 5.80 7.99
N ARG A 119 -27.33 4.54 7.64
CA ARG A 119 -28.16 3.39 8.03
C ARG A 119 -28.30 3.27 9.55
N HIS A 120 -27.25 3.59 10.32
CA HIS A 120 -27.32 3.66 11.77
C HIS A 120 -28.21 4.82 12.25
N TYR A 121 -28.07 6.00 11.64
CA TYR A 121 -28.88 7.18 12.01
C TYR A 121 -30.38 7.02 11.70
N PHE A 122 -30.74 6.40 10.58
CA PHE A 122 -32.15 6.18 10.18
C PHE A 122 -32.79 4.91 10.76
N LYS A 123 -32.04 4.03 11.42
CA LYS A 123 -32.58 2.88 12.16
C LYS A 123 -32.90 3.19 13.62
N LYS A 124 -32.45 4.33 14.15
CA LYS A 124 -32.95 4.93 15.40
C LYS A 124 -34.18 5.78 15.10
#